data_AF-A0A429RU42-F1
#
_entry.id   AF-A0A429RU42-F1
#
_cell.length_a   1.000
_cell.length_b   1.000
_cell.length_c   1.000
_cell.angle_alpha   90.00
_cell.angle_beta   90.00
_cell.angle_gamma   90.00
#
_symmetry.space_group_name_H-M   'P 1'
#
loop_
_entity.id
_entity.type
_entity.pdbx_description
1 polymer ?
#
loop_
_entity_poly.entity_id
_entity_poly.type
_entity_poly.pdbx_seq_one_letter_code
_entity_poly.pdbx_strand_id
1 'polypeptide(L)'
;MEAVLLEVVSEKTGYPADMLDLDMDIEADLGIDSIKRVEIMGVLQERAGATVTAGPEQLAELRTLRDIIGIMAGSAAAAPAPAAVPAPAAASGPDAGAVQAVLLSVVSEKTGYPADMLDLDMDIEADLGIDSIKRVEIMGVLQERAGATVTAGPEQLAELRTLRDIVGIIAGSAPPTAAAAP
;
A
#
# COMPACT_ATOMS: atom_id res chain seq x y z
N MET A 1 21.51 6.60 14.30
CA MET A 1 21.32 5.97 12.98
C MET A 1 21.54 6.97 11.87
N GLU A 2 20.90 8.14 11.94
CA GLU A 2 20.88 9.15 10.86
C GLU A 2 22.28 9.64 10.48
N ALA A 3 23.08 10.09 11.45
CA ALA A 3 24.45 10.54 11.18
C ALA A 3 25.33 9.45 10.54
N VAL A 4 25.13 8.18 10.92
CA VAL A 4 25.87 7.05 10.36
C VAL A 4 25.43 6.78 8.92
N LEU A 5 24.13 6.85 8.63
CA LEU A 5 23.63 6.71 7.26
C LEU A 5 24.17 7.82 6.36
N LEU A 6 24.08 9.08 6.79
CA LEU A 6 24.57 10.23 6.01
C LEU A 6 26.07 10.13 5.77
N GLU A 7 26.86 9.68 6.76
CA GLU A 7 28.29 9.42 6.59
C GLU A 7 28.54 8.32 5.54
N VAL A 8 27.85 7.17 5.63
CA VAL A 8 28.02 6.08 4.66
C VAL A 8 27.59 6.51 3.25
N VAL A 9 26.50 7.25 3.11
CA VAL A 9 26.04 7.80 1.83
C VAL A 9 27.08 8.79 1.29
N SER A 10 27.62 9.67 2.13
CA SER A 10 28.67 10.61 1.73
C SER A 10 29.92 9.90 1.22
N GLU A 11 30.37 8.83 1.88
CA GLU A 11 31.53 8.05 1.45
C GLU A 11 31.27 7.31 0.13
N LYS A 12 30.03 6.81 -0.10
CA LYS A 12 29.68 6.04 -1.29
C LYS A 12 29.31 6.87 -2.51
N THR A 13 28.79 8.07 -2.31
CA THR A 13 28.34 8.97 -3.39
C THR A 13 29.30 10.12 -3.65
N GLY A 14 30.12 10.49 -2.65
CA GLY A 14 31.00 11.65 -2.70
C GLY A 14 30.30 12.98 -2.38
N TYR A 15 29.00 12.97 -2.07
CA TYR A 15 28.29 14.16 -1.60
C TYR A 15 28.72 14.52 -0.17
N PRO A 16 28.93 15.81 0.16
CA PRO A 16 29.24 16.20 1.53
C PRO A 16 28.04 15.94 2.45
N ALA A 17 28.29 15.41 3.65
CA ALA A 17 27.24 15.07 4.61
C ALA A 17 26.32 16.26 4.98
N ASP A 18 26.80 17.50 4.84
CA ASP A 18 26.04 18.73 5.12
C ASP A 18 25.01 19.06 4.02
N MET A 19 25.18 18.52 2.79
CA MET A 19 24.20 18.65 1.71
C MET A 19 23.20 17.50 1.65
N LEU A 20 23.43 16.42 2.40
CA LEU A 20 22.57 15.24 2.39
C LEU A 20 21.42 15.42 3.38
N ASP A 21 20.19 15.28 2.89
CA ASP A 21 18.99 15.29 3.72
C ASP A 21 18.29 13.93 3.72
N LEU A 22 17.61 13.61 4.81
CA LEU A 22 16.92 12.34 4.97
C LEU A 22 15.72 12.19 4.03
N ASP A 23 15.14 13.29 3.57
CA ASP A 23 14.01 13.32 2.63
C ASP A 23 14.43 13.22 1.16
N MET A 24 15.74 13.30 0.86
CA MET A 24 16.24 13.19 -0.51
C MET A 24 15.94 11.82 -1.13
N ASP A 25 15.60 11.84 -2.43
CA ASP A 25 15.33 10.64 -3.19
C ASP A 25 16.63 9.88 -3.52
N ILE A 26 16.64 8.60 -3.20
CA ILE A 26 17.81 7.73 -3.32
C ILE A 26 18.25 7.59 -4.78
N GLU A 27 17.33 7.45 -5.72
CA GLU A 27 17.65 7.26 -7.14
C GLU A 27 17.69 8.58 -7.91
N ALA A 28 16.66 9.41 -7.75
CA ALA A 28 16.46 10.60 -8.55
C ALA A 28 17.36 11.76 -8.13
N ASP A 29 17.67 11.90 -6.84
CA ASP A 29 18.50 12.99 -6.31
C ASP A 29 19.95 12.54 -6.10
N LEU A 30 20.14 11.38 -5.48
CA LEU A 30 21.45 10.89 -5.07
C LEU A 30 22.12 9.94 -6.08
N GLY A 31 21.40 9.44 -7.09
CA GLY A 31 21.94 8.52 -8.09
C GLY A 31 22.43 7.19 -7.50
N ILE A 32 21.76 6.71 -6.45
CA ILE A 32 22.04 5.46 -5.75
C ILE A 32 21.20 4.34 -6.36
N ASP A 33 21.81 3.66 -7.33
CA ASP A 33 21.28 2.43 -7.95
C ASP A 33 21.18 1.26 -6.95
N SER A 34 20.45 0.21 -7.33
CA SER A 34 20.23 -1.01 -6.53
C SER A 34 21.53 -1.66 -6.04
N ILE A 35 22.63 -1.55 -6.80
CA ILE A 35 23.95 -2.08 -6.40
C ILE A 35 24.54 -1.25 -5.24
N LYS A 36 24.54 0.08 -5.37
CA LYS A 36 25.04 0.98 -4.32
C LYS A 36 24.17 0.92 -3.07
N ARG A 37 22.85 0.74 -3.24
CA ARG A 37 21.88 0.61 -2.13
C ARG A 37 22.22 -0.59 -1.24
N VAL A 38 22.47 -1.77 -1.84
CA VAL A 38 22.88 -2.98 -1.11
C VAL A 38 24.22 -2.77 -0.40
N GLU A 39 25.17 -2.08 -1.03
CA GLU A 39 26.48 -1.80 -0.44
C GLU A 39 26.39 -0.84 0.76
N ILE A 40 25.63 0.26 0.63
CA ILE A 40 25.35 1.21 1.73
C ILE A 40 24.69 0.46 2.88
N MET A 41 23.68 -0.37 2.60
CA MET A 41 22.97 -1.09 3.64
C MET A 41 23.85 -2.12 4.34
N GLY A 42 24.76 -2.78 3.62
CA GLY A 42 25.72 -3.72 4.21
C GLY A 42 26.68 -3.04 5.19
N VAL A 43 27.28 -1.91 4.78
CA VAL A 43 28.16 -1.11 5.64
C VAL A 43 27.39 -0.58 6.85
N LEU A 44 26.15 -0.12 6.63
CA LEU A 44 25.31 0.40 7.68
C LEU A 44 24.96 -0.68 8.71
N GLN A 45 24.57 -1.87 8.27
CA GLN A 45 24.30 -3.04 9.12
C GLN A 45 25.52 -3.45 9.96
N GLU A 46 26.70 -3.43 9.36
CA GLU A 46 27.96 -3.70 10.06
C GLU A 46 28.26 -2.65 11.14
N ARG A 47 28.14 -1.36 10.81
CA ARG A 47 28.36 -0.24 11.76
C ARG A 47 27.33 -0.21 12.90
N ALA A 48 26.08 -0.55 12.62
CA ALA A 48 25.01 -0.56 13.61
C ALA A 48 24.93 -1.86 14.41
N GLY A 49 25.64 -2.92 14.01
CA GLY A 49 25.51 -4.25 14.59
C GLY A 49 24.10 -4.83 14.47
N ALA A 50 23.35 -4.42 13.44
CA ALA A 50 21.96 -4.80 13.23
C ALA A 50 21.82 -5.56 11.92
N THR A 51 21.13 -6.69 11.94
CA THR A 51 20.82 -7.48 10.73
C THR A 51 19.43 -7.11 10.25
N VAL A 52 19.35 -6.54 9.05
CA VAL A 52 18.08 -6.22 8.41
C VAL A 52 17.73 -7.33 7.43
N THR A 53 16.57 -7.94 7.59
CA THR A 53 16.02 -8.91 6.64
C THR A 53 15.01 -8.20 5.72
N ALA A 54 15.53 -7.34 4.83
CA ALA A 54 14.75 -6.71 3.78
C ALA A 54 14.97 -7.46 2.46
N GLY A 55 13.88 -7.82 1.78
CA GLY A 55 13.95 -8.41 0.43
C GLY A 55 14.34 -7.38 -0.63
N PRO A 56 14.77 -7.83 -1.83
CA PRO A 56 15.09 -6.91 -2.94
C PRO A 56 13.89 -6.03 -3.35
N GLU A 57 12.67 -6.53 -3.19
CA GLU A 57 11.43 -5.78 -3.45
C GLU A 57 11.26 -4.63 -2.45
N GLN A 58 11.41 -4.90 -1.14
CA GLN A 58 11.37 -3.86 -0.10
C GLN A 58 12.48 -2.85 -0.27
N LEU A 59 13.67 -3.29 -0.67
CA LEU A 59 14.77 -2.38 -0.98
C LEU A 59 14.43 -1.48 -2.17
N ALA A 60 13.69 -1.97 -3.18
CA ALA A 60 13.24 -1.18 -4.32
C ALA A 60 12.15 -0.17 -3.95
N GLU A 61 11.32 -0.47 -2.94
CA GLU A 61 10.29 0.44 -2.42
C GLU A 61 10.87 1.64 -1.65
N LEU A 62 12.11 1.52 -1.14
CA LEU A 62 12.82 2.61 -0.46
C LEU A 62 13.03 3.79 -1.42
N ARG A 63 12.27 4.86 -1.21
CA ARG A 63 12.42 6.12 -1.98
C ARG A 63 13.43 7.08 -1.37
N THR A 64 13.53 7.16 -0.04
CA THR A 64 14.33 8.19 0.64
C THR A 64 15.27 7.60 1.68
N LEU A 65 16.32 8.36 2.05
CA LEU A 65 17.28 7.95 3.10
C LEU A 65 16.57 7.68 4.43
N ARG A 66 15.51 8.43 4.73
CA ARG A 66 14.66 8.21 5.91
C ARG A 66 14.03 6.82 5.93
N ASP A 67 13.65 6.29 4.78
CA ASP A 67 13.02 4.98 4.65
C ASP A 67 14.02 3.85 5.00
N ILE A 68 15.30 4.02 4.64
CA ILE A 68 16.40 3.12 5.07
C ILE A 68 16.49 3.07 6.60
N ILE A 69 16.41 4.22 7.27
CA ILE A 69 16.47 4.31 8.74
C ILE A 69 15.26 3.63 9.36
N GLY A 70 14.07 3.81 8.78
CA GLY A 70 12.84 3.15 9.20
C GLY A 70 13.02 1.64 9.23
N ILE A 71 13.38 1.05 8.09
CA ILE A 71 13.67 -0.38 7.95
C ILE A 71 14.70 -0.84 8.99
N MET A 72 15.77 -0.06 9.21
CA MET A 72 16.87 -0.45 10.08
C MET A 72 16.58 -0.35 11.58
N ALA A 73 15.65 0.53 11.97
CA ALA A 73 15.17 0.65 13.34
C ALA A 73 14.22 -0.50 13.74
N GLY A 74 14.02 -1.49 12.87
CA GLY A 74 13.09 -2.61 13.10
C GLY A 74 11.62 -2.18 13.10
N SER A 75 11.37 -0.93 12.70
CA SER A 75 10.03 -0.41 12.51
C SER A 75 9.76 -0.47 11.03
N ALA A 76 8.85 -1.34 10.61
CA ALA A 76 8.13 -1.17 9.35
C ALA A 76 7.23 0.07 9.45
N ALA A 77 7.82 1.22 9.79
CA ALA A 77 7.19 2.52 9.85
C ALA A 77 7.09 3.00 8.42
N ALA A 78 5.91 2.74 7.87
CA ALA A 78 5.34 3.44 6.74
C ALA A 78 5.83 4.89 6.66
N ALA A 79 6.26 5.28 5.46
CA ALA A 79 6.69 6.62 5.12
C ALA A 79 5.75 7.71 5.69
N PRO A 80 6.27 8.90 6.02
CA PRO A 80 5.42 10.08 6.20
C PRO A 80 4.84 10.47 4.82
N ALA A 81 3.64 10.03 4.50
CA ALA A 81 2.84 10.77 3.54
C ALA A 81 2.54 12.16 4.15
N PRO A 82 2.82 13.29 3.46
CA PRO A 82 2.33 14.56 3.94
C PRO A 82 0.79 14.55 3.85
N ALA A 83 0.17 14.76 5.01
CA ALA A 83 -1.25 15.03 5.26
C ALA A 83 -2.29 13.94 4.91
N ALA A 84 -2.62 13.08 5.89
CA ALA A 84 -3.96 12.97 6.48
C ALA A 84 -3.96 12.06 7.73
N VAL A 85 -4.63 12.52 8.78
CA VAL A 85 -4.85 11.92 10.11
C VAL A 85 -5.83 10.71 10.08
N PRO A 86 -6.05 9.99 11.20
CA PRO A 86 -5.15 9.17 12.03
C PRO A 86 -5.51 7.66 11.94
N ALA A 87 -4.62 6.78 12.40
CA ALA A 87 -4.96 5.36 12.66
C ALA A 87 -5.94 5.24 13.86
N PRO A 88 -6.68 4.12 13.97
CA PRO A 88 -6.23 3.15 14.95
C PRO A 88 -6.39 1.66 14.56
N ALA A 89 -5.50 0.88 15.18
CA ALA A 89 -5.68 -0.47 15.72
C ALA A 89 -5.78 -1.68 14.79
N ALA A 90 -4.87 -2.61 15.07
CA ALA A 90 -4.94 -4.00 14.67
C ALA A 90 -6.27 -4.66 15.05
N ALA A 91 -6.89 -5.34 14.09
CA ALA A 91 -7.80 -6.46 14.31
C ALA A 91 -7.70 -7.39 13.10
N SER A 92 -7.67 -8.70 13.37
CA SER A 92 -7.50 -9.77 12.39
C SER A 92 -8.54 -9.70 11.26
N GLY A 93 -8.09 -9.29 10.07
CA GLY A 93 -8.86 -9.16 8.84
C GLY A 93 -8.14 -8.20 7.89
N PRO A 94 -8.36 -8.30 6.56
CA PRO A 94 -7.84 -7.27 5.66
C PRO A 94 -8.49 -5.94 6.03
N ASP A 95 -7.66 -4.90 6.19
CA ASP A 95 -8.12 -3.57 6.60
C ASP A 95 -9.19 -3.06 5.63
N ALA A 96 -10.38 -2.70 6.14
CA ALA A 96 -11.49 -2.29 5.27
C ALA A 96 -11.15 -1.06 4.42
N GLY A 97 -10.27 -0.17 4.91
CA GLY A 97 -9.75 0.97 4.16
C GLY A 97 -8.79 0.53 3.05
N ALA A 98 -7.91 -0.44 3.33
CA ALA A 98 -7.05 -1.04 2.31
C ALA A 98 -7.86 -1.76 1.22
N VAL A 99 -8.86 -2.56 1.61
CA VAL A 99 -9.78 -3.24 0.69
C VAL A 99 -10.53 -2.24 -0.19
N GLN A 100 -11.04 -1.16 0.41
CA GLN A 100 -11.69 -0.07 -0.31
C GLN A 100 -10.77 0.55 -1.36
N ALA A 101 -9.53 0.91 -0.98
CA ALA A 101 -8.58 1.52 -1.90
C ALA A 101 -8.27 0.60 -3.09
N VAL A 102 -8.08 -0.69 -2.84
CA VAL A 102 -7.87 -1.69 -3.89
C VAL A 102 -9.11 -1.84 -4.77
N LEU A 103 -10.32 -1.89 -4.21
CA LEU A 103 -11.56 -1.99 -4.99
C LEU A 103 -11.71 -0.80 -5.92
N LEU A 104 -11.52 0.43 -5.43
CA LEU A 104 -11.64 1.64 -6.26
C LEU A 104 -10.60 1.65 -7.38
N SER A 105 -9.37 1.22 -7.11
CA SER A 105 -8.34 1.04 -8.15
C SER A 105 -8.81 0.05 -9.21
N VAL A 106 -9.24 -1.15 -8.82
CA VAL A 106 -9.64 -2.21 -9.76
C VAL A 106 -10.85 -1.78 -10.58
N VAL A 107 -11.84 -1.14 -9.96
CA VAL A 107 -13.02 -0.60 -10.67
C VAL A 107 -12.59 0.48 -11.66
N SER A 108 -11.70 1.39 -11.27
CA SER A 108 -11.18 2.42 -12.16
C SER A 108 -10.46 1.84 -13.38
N GLU A 109 -9.63 0.80 -13.18
CA GLU A 109 -8.93 0.11 -14.25
C GLU A 109 -9.88 -0.63 -15.21
N LYS A 110 -10.97 -1.21 -14.68
CA LYS A 110 -11.93 -2.00 -15.46
C LYS A 110 -13.00 -1.18 -16.17
N THR A 111 -13.38 -0.04 -15.60
CA THR A 111 -14.46 0.82 -16.11
C THR A 111 -13.95 2.08 -16.79
N GLY A 112 -12.73 2.51 -16.48
CA GLY A 112 -12.15 3.77 -16.95
C GLY A 112 -12.63 5.01 -16.17
N TYR A 113 -13.47 4.85 -15.14
CA TYR A 113 -13.84 5.95 -14.26
C TYR A 113 -12.67 6.33 -13.36
N PRO A 114 -12.35 7.63 -13.20
CA PRO A 114 -11.32 8.05 -12.27
C PRO A 114 -11.73 7.70 -10.84
N ALA A 115 -10.78 7.26 -10.01
CA ALA A 115 -11.04 6.87 -8.62
C ALA A 115 -11.70 7.98 -7.78
N ASP A 116 -11.48 9.25 -8.13
CA ASP A 116 -12.09 10.43 -7.50
C ASP A 116 -13.61 10.57 -7.80
N MET A 117 -14.09 9.99 -8.90
CA MET A 117 -15.52 9.94 -9.22
C MET A 117 -16.21 8.68 -8.69
N LEU A 118 -15.47 7.69 -8.18
CA LEU A 118 -16.04 6.45 -7.70
C LEU A 118 -16.41 6.57 -6.22
N ASP A 119 -17.70 6.37 -5.91
CA ASP A 119 -18.19 6.32 -4.53
C ASP A 119 -18.62 4.90 -4.13
N LEU A 120 -18.45 4.57 -2.85
CA LEU A 120 -18.80 3.26 -2.32
C LEU A 120 -20.31 2.95 -2.38
N ASP A 121 -21.16 3.97 -2.41
CA ASP A 121 -22.62 3.84 -2.47
C ASP A 121 -23.13 3.70 -3.91
N MET A 122 -22.27 3.84 -4.93
CA MET A 122 -22.66 3.68 -6.33
C MET A 122 -23.13 2.26 -6.63
N ASP A 123 -24.19 2.16 -7.46
CA ASP A 123 -24.70 0.88 -7.90
C ASP A 123 -23.76 0.25 -8.94
N ILE A 124 -23.39 -1.00 -8.69
CA ILE A 124 -22.44 -1.77 -9.49
C ILE A 124 -22.96 -1.94 -10.93
N GLU A 125 -24.26 -2.18 -11.11
CA GLU A 125 -24.85 -2.47 -12.41
C GLU A 125 -25.42 -1.21 -13.06
N ALA A 126 -26.18 -0.42 -12.30
CA ALA A 126 -26.92 0.73 -12.82
C ALA A 126 -26.04 1.97 -13.06
N ASP A 127 -25.07 2.25 -12.18
CA ASP A 127 -24.17 3.40 -12.32
C ASP A 127 -22.86 3.02 -13.04
N LEU A 128 -22.25 1.90 -12.64
CA LEU A 128 -20.91 1.53 -13.10
C LEU A 128 -20.90 0.59 -14.31
N GLY A 129 -22.03 -0.01 -14.67
CA GLY A 129 -22.13 -0.94 -15.81
C GLY A 129 -21.27 -2.20 -15.64
N ILE A 130 -21.11 -2.67 -14.40
CA ILE A 130 -20.36 -3.87 -14.06
C ILE A 130 -21.32 -5.07 -14.05
N ASP A 131 -21.33 -5.80 -15.16
CA ASP A 131 -22.08 -7.04 -15.32
C ASP A 131 -21.54 -8.17 -14.41
N SER A 132 -22.32 -9.24 -14.23
CA SER A 132 -21.96 -10.40 -13.40
C SER A 132 -20.61 -11.04 -13.76
N ILE A 133 -20.19 -10.96 -15.03
CA ILE A 133 -18.88 -11.47 -15.48
C ILE A 133 -17.75 -10.58 -14.94
N LYS A 134 -17.85 -9.26 -15.14
CA LYS A 134 -16.85 -8.30 -14.65
C LYS A 134 -16.79 -8.30 -13.12
N ARG A 135 -17.94 -8.50 -12.46
CA ARG A 135 -18.03 -8.60 -11.00
C ARG A 135 -17.17 -9.73 -10.45
N VAL A 136 -17.26 -10.93 -11.03
CA VAL A 136 -16.43 -12.08 -10.62
C VAL A 136 -14.94 -11.80 -10.87
N GLU A 137 -14.60 -11.16 -11.99
CA GLU A 137 -13.22 -10.80 -12.30
C GLU A 137 -12.65 -9.76 -11.31
N ILE A 138 -13.41 -8.71 -11.00
CA ILE A 138 -13.05 -7.70 -9.99
C ILE A 138 -12.85 -8.35 -8.62
N MET A 139 -13.74 -9.27 -8.24
CA MET A 139 -13.65 -9.98 -6.97
C MET A 139 -12.41 -10.88 -6.90
N GLY A 140 -12.02 -11.51 -8.00
CA GLY A 140 -10.79 -12.33 -8.06
C GLY A 140 -9.54 -11.48 -7.85
N VAL A 141 -9.43 -10.36 -8.57
CA VAL A 141 -8.30 -9.42 -8.43
C VAL A 141 -8.28 -8.79 -7.04
N LEU A 142 -9.46 -8.43 -6.50
CA LEU A 142 -9.56 -7.83 -5.17
C LEU A 142 -9.13 -8.81 -4.08
N GLN A 143 -9.52 -10.09 -4.15
CA GLN A 143 -9.08 -11.13 -3.21
C GLN A 143 -7.56 -11.34 -3.26
N GLU A 144 -6.99 -11.40 -4.46
CA GLU A 144 -5.55 -11.56 -4.66
C GLU A 144 -4.78 -10.37 -4.06
N ARG A 145 -5.20 -9.14 -4.38
CA ARG A 145 -4.52 -7.92 -3.90
C ARG A 145 -4.77 -7.59 -2.44
N ALA A 146 -5.94 -7.91 -1.90
CA ALA A 146 -6.26 -7.72 -0.49
C ALA A 146 -5.73 -8.86 0.40
N GLY A 147 -5.18 -9.93 -0.18
CA GLY A 147 -4.75 -11.12 0.57
C GLY A 147 -5.89 -11.80 1.31
N ALA A 148 -7.10 -11.73 0.76
CA ALA A 148 -8.35 -12.13 1.39
C ALA A 148 -9.00 -13.27 0.61
N THR A 149 -9.56 -14.26 1.31
CA THR A 149 -10.30 -15.35 0.68
C THR A 149 -11.78 -15.21 1.00
N VAL A 150 -12.59 -14.92 -0.02
CA VAL A 150 -14.04 -14.80 0.12
C VAL A 150 -14.70 -16.07 -0.38
N THR A 151 -15.40 -16.77 0.52
CA THR A 151 -16.23 -17.92 0.16
C THR A 151 -17.67 -17.48 -0.11
N ALA A 152 -17.86 -16.55 -1.05
CA ALA A 152 -19.19 -16.10 -1.48
C ALA A 152 -19.64 -16.89 -2.70
N GLY A 153 -20.86 -17.43 -2.65
CA GLY A 153 -21.49 -18.09 -3.80
C GLY A 153 -21.99 -17.09 -4.85
N PRO A 154 -22.33 -17.55 -6.07
CA PRO A 154 -22.88 -16.69 -7.13
C PRO A 154 -24.17 -15.98 -6.72
N GLU A 155 -24.97 -16.57 -5.82
CA GLU A 155 -26.17 -15.96 -5.26
C GLU A 155 -25.82 -14.75 -4.38
N GLN A 156 -24.86 -14.89 -3.46
CA GLN A 156 -24.37 -13.78 -2.64
C GLN A 156 -23.72 -12.67 -3.48
N LEU A 157 -22.98 -13.05 -4.53
CA LEU A 157 -22.42 -12.07 -5.46
C LEU A 157 -23.52 -11.31 -6.23
N ALA A 158 -24.68 -11.91 -6.48
CA ALA A 158 -25.81 -11.26 -7.12
C ALA A 158 -26.56 -10.31 -6.18
N GLU A 159 -26.52 -10.56 -4.88
CA GLU A 159 -27.10 -9.69 -3.85
C GLU A 159 -26.32 -8.37 -3.68
N LEU A 160 -25.06 -8.32 -4.12
CA LEU A 160 -24.23 -7.11 -4.06
C LEU A 160 -24.77 -6.04 -5.02
N ARG A 161 -25.28 -4.96 -4.44
CA ARG A 161 -25.74 -3.78 -5.19
C ARG A 161 -24.69 -2.70 -5.29
N THR A 162 -23.87 -2.51 -4.26
CA THR A 162 -22.94 -1.38 -4.18
C THR A 162 -21.50 -1.83 -3.93
N LEU A 163 -20.55 -0.96 -4.26
CA LEU A 163 -19.12 -1.18 -3.97
C LEU A 163 -18.87 -1.37 -2.47
N ARG A 164 -19.63 -0.71 -1.60
CA ARG A 164 -19.60 -0.89 -0.14
C ARG A 164 -19.87 -2.34 0.28
N ASP A 165 -20.80 -3.02 -0.39
CA ASP A 165 -21.14 -4.41 -0.08
C ASP A 165 -19.97 -5.35 -0.39
N ILE A 166 -19.28 -5.11 -1.52
CA ILE A 166 -18.05 -5.81 -1.88
C ILE A 166 -16.97 -5.64 -0.81
N VAL A 167 -16.73 -4.41 -0.35
CA VAL A 167 -15.75 -4.13 0.70
C VAL A 167 -16.11 -4.86 1.99
N GLY A 168 -17.38 -4.83 2.40
CA GLY A 168 -17.86 -5.50 3.61
C GLY A 168 -17.57 -7.01 3.57
N ILE A 169 -17.94 -7.66 2.47
CA ILE A 169 -17.70 -9.09 2.27
C ILE A 169 -16.21 -9.44 2.34
N ILE A 170 -15.34 -8.65 1.71
CA ILE A 170 -13.89 -8.92 1.66
C ILE A 170 -13.23 -8.63 3.01
N ALA A 171 -13.65 -7.57 3.70
CA ALA A 171 -13.19 -7.19 5.04
C ALA A 171 -13.67 -8.15 6.14
N GLY A 172 -14.53 -9.14 5.80
CA GLY A 172 -15.13 -10.05 6.76
C GLY A 172 -16.12 -9.37 7.71
N SER A 173 -16.55 -8.15 7.39
CA SER A 173 -17.56 -7.41 8.13
C SER A 173 -18.91 -7.71 7.46
N ALA A 174 -19.80 -8.39 8.18
CA ALA A 174 -21.14 -8.71 7.66
C ALA A 174 -21.77 -7.48 6.98
N PRO A 175 -22.48 -7.65 5.85
CA PRO A 175 -23.00 -6.52 5.10
C PRO A 175 -23.86 -5.67 6.04
N PRO A 176 -23.67 -4.33 6.08
CA PRO A 176 -24.61 -3.49 6.79
C PRO A 176 -25.95 -3.71 6.11
N THR A 177 -26.90 -4.36 6.79
CA THR A 177 -28.28 -4.44 6.34
C THR A 177 -28.71 -3.03 5.95
N ALA A 178 -28.88 -2.81 4.64
CA ALA A 178 -29.37 -1.55 4.12
C ALA A 178 -30.69 -1.26 4.84
N ALA A 179 -30.67 -0.27 5.72
CA ALA A 179 -31.88 0.27 6.31
C ALA A 179 -32.66 0.91 5.17
N ALA A 180 -33.69 0.19 4.70
CA ALA A 180 -34.69 0.70 3.79
C ALA A 180 -35.24 2.02 4.36
N ALA A 181 -35.03 3.12 3.65
CA ALA A 181 -35.78 4.35 3.89
C ALA A 181 -37.09 4.29 3.07
N PRO A 182 -38.22 4.76 3.65
CA PRO A 182 -39.58 4.54 3.17
C PRO A 182 -39.95 5.22 1.85
#